data_AF-A0A6P7TV99-F1
#
_entry.id   AF-A0A6P7TV99-F1
#
_cell.length_a   1.000
_cell.length_b   1.000
_cell.length_c   1.000
_cell.angle_alpha   90.00
_cell.angle_beta   90.00
_cell.angle_gamma   90.00
#
_symmetry.space_group_name_H-M   'P 1'
#
loop_
_entity.id
_entity.type
_entity.pdbx_description
1 polymer ?
#
loop_
_entity_poly.entity_id
_entity_poly.type
_entity_poly.pdbx_seq_one_letter_code
_entity_poly.pdbx_strand_id
1 'polypeptide(L)'
;MTSLLYGDYGLACIVGQLKVMYINPYQKIVIVRVGRECQNMVASVLPFIANIESVPLIVKTVHVSGSIRQCRRHFTIYHNAQTRKMLCTATSVEERQNIVNSFNQSLTNLNEFYT
;
A
#
# COMPACT_ATOMS: atom_id res chain seq x y z
N MET A 1 -8.20 13.54 10.80
CA MET A 1 -7.34 12.92 11.83
C MET A 1 -5.93 13.49 11.83
N THR A 2 -5.29 13.70 10.68
CA THR A 2 -4.00 14.41 10.56
C THR A 2 -4.00 15.81 11.21
N SER A 3 -5.05 16.60 10.99
CA SER A 3 -5.24 17.92 11.62
C SER A 3 -5.38 17.87 13.14
N LEU A 4 -5.88 16.77 13.70
CA LEU A 4 -6.03 16.60 15.15
C LEU A 4 -4.68 16.31 15.84
N LEU A 5 -3.79 15.60 15.15
CA LEU A 5 -2.50 15.17 15.71
C LEU A 5 -1.38 16.20 15.49
N TYR A 6 -1.36 16.85 14.33
CA TYR A 6 -0.26 17.74 13.93
C TYR A 6 -0.70 19.17 13.56
N GLY A 7 -1.98 19.49 13.73
CA GLY A 7 -2.55 20.78 13.34
C GLY A 7 -2.53 21.01 11.83
N ASP A 8 -2.75 22.26 11.43
CA ASP A 8 -2.81 22.66 10.03
C ASP A 8 -1.45 22.60 9.33
N TYR A 9 -0.36 22.82 10.07
CA TYR A 9 1.00 22.69 9.56
C TYR A 9 1.29 21.26 9.08
N GLY A 10 1.06 20.26 9.95
CA GLY A 10 1.28 18.87 9.57
C GLY A 10 0.35 18.40 8.46
N LEU A 11 -0.89 18.90 8.45
CA LEU A 11 -1.82 18.63 7.35
C LEU A 11 -1.28 19.17 6.02
N ALA A 12 -0.86 20.43 5.97
CA ALA A 12 -0.35 21.05 4.74
C ALA A 12 0.91 20.33 4.22
N CYS A 13 1.84 19.98 5.11
CA CYS A 13 3.05 19.25 4.74
C CYS A 13 2.75 17.87 4.16
N ILE A 14 1.82 17.11 4.77
CA ILE A 14 1.42 15.79 4.28
C ILE A 14 0.68 15.95 2.95
N VAL A 15 -0.35 16.79 2.87
CA VAL A 15 -1.18 16.94 1.66
C VAL A 15 -0.35 17.35 0.43
N GLY A 16 0.64 18.22 0.60
CA GLY A 16 1.49 18.65 -0.51
C GLY A 16 2.47 17.60 -1.03
N GLN A 17 2.80 16.58 -0.23
CA GLN A 17 3.85 15.60 -0.55
C GLN A 17 3.35 14.16 -0.63
N LEU A 18 2.14 13.89 -0.14
CA LEU A 18 1.48 12.59 -0.15
C LEU A 18 0.91 12.32 -1.54
N LYS A 19 1.46 11.33 -2.23
CA LYS A 19 0.94 10.85 -3.52
C LYS A 19 0.72 9.36 -3.47
N VAL A 20 -0.50 8.93 -3.77
CA VAL A 20 -0.79 7.51 -3.96
C VAL A 20 -0.21 7.07 -5.31
N MET A 21 0.66 6.06 -5.27
CA MET A 21 1.30 5.53 -6.48
C MET A 21 0.58 4.28 -6.99
N TYR A 22 0.03 3.48 -6.09
CA TYR A 22 -0.59 2.21 -6.47
C TYR A 22 -1.58 1.75 -5.38
N ILE A 23 -2.73 1.23 -5.81
CA ILE A 23 -3.74 0.63 -4.95
C ILE A 23 -4.12 -0.73 -5.52
N ASN A 24 -4.13 -1.76 -4.66
CA ASN A 24 -4.72 -3.05 -4.96
C ASN A 24 -5.85 -3.35 -3.96
N PRO A 25 -7.13 -3.28 -4.39
CA PRO A 25 -8.25 -3.55 -3.50
C PRO A 25 -8.36 -5.03 -3.11
N TYR A 26 -7.93 -5.94 -3.98
CA TYR A 26 -8.03 -7.39 -3.75
C TYR A 26 -7.12 -7.86 -2.61
N GLN A 27 -5.87 -7.39 -2.60
CA GLN A 27 -4.90 -7.74 -1.55
C GLN A 27 -4.82 -6.73 -0.41
N LYS A 28 -5.56 -5.61 -0.51
CA LYS A 28 -5.56 -4.51 0.46
C LYS A 28 -4.15 -3.93 0.69
N ILE A 29 -3.38 -3.79 -0.39
CA ILE A 29 -2.04 -3.19 -0.36
C ILE A 29 -2.07 -1.86 -1.10
N VAL A 30 -1.46 -0.84 -0.49
CA VAL A 30 -1.32 0.50 -1.06
C VAL A 30 0.15 0.92 -1.00
N ILE A 31 0.64 1.50 -2.09
CA ILE A 31 1.96 2.14 -2.12
C ILE A 31 1.73 3.64 -2.18
N VAL A 32 2.27 4.34 -1.18
CA VAL A 32 2.18 5.78 -1.04
C VAL A 32 3.58 6.37 -1.02
N ARG A 33 3.76 7.46 -1.77
CA ARG A 33 4.95 8.30 -1.73
C ARG A 33 4.71 9.44 -0.76
N VAL A 34 5.69 9.69 0.09
CA VAL A 34 5.73 10.81 1.04
C VAL A 34 7.10 11.46 0.93
N GLY A 35 7.19 12.77 1.18
CA GLY A 35 8.49 13.41 1.36
C GLY A 35 9.18 12.93 2.64
N ARG A 36 10.51 12.97 2.66
CA ARG A 36 11.33 12.41 3.76
C ARG A 36 11.01 13.06 5.11
N GLU A 37 10.83 14.37 5.12
CA GLU A 37 10.50 15.15 6.32
C GLU A 37 9.17 14.72 6.96
N CYS A 38 8.20 14.31 6.13
CA CYS A 38 6.86 13.94 6.58
C CYS A 38 6.69 12.45 6.84
N GLN A 39 7.71 11.63 6.58
CA GLN A 39 7.62 10.17 6.70
C GLN A 39 7.21 9.73 8.11
N ASN A 40 7.84 10.30 9.14
CA ASN A 40 7.55 9.95 10.53
C ASN A 40 6.15 10.40 10.95
N MET A 41 5.69 11.55 10.46
CA MET A 41 4.33 12.05 10.70
C MET A 41 3.28 11.15 10.03
N VAL A 42 3.52 10.69 8.80
CA VAL A 42 2.57 9.77 8.16
C VAL A 42 2.57 8.42 8.88
N ALA A 43 3.74 7.89 9.22
CA ALA A 43 3.85 6.60 9.90
C ALA A 43 3.14 6.56 11.27
N SER A 44 3.17 7.66 12.02
CA SER A 44 2.45 7.77 13.30
C SER A 44 0.94 7.91 13.12
N VAL A 45 0.46 8.58 12.06
CA VAL A 45 -0.99 8.77 11.81
C VAL A 45 -1.65 7.51 11.30
N LEU A 46 -0.98 6.72 10.46
CA LEU A 46 -1.53 5.50 9.83
C LEU A 46 -2.27 4.56 10.81
N PRO A 47 -1.72 4.17 11.98
CA PRO A 47 -2.43 3.28 12.90
C PRO A 47 -3.68 3.91 13.53
N PHE A 48 -3.80 5.24 13.56
CA PHE A 48 -4.98 5.92 14.09
C PHE A 48 -6.12 6.01 13.08
N ILE A 49 -5.89 5.67 11.82
CA ILE A 49 -6.94 5.59 10.80
C ILE A 49 -7.75 4.32 11.07
N ALA A 50 -8.81 4.47 11.88
CA ALA A 50 -9.65 3.36 12.30
C ALA A 50 -10.77 3.04 11.31
N ASN A 51 -11.25 4.02 10.54
CA ASN A 51 -12.40 3.87 9.64
C ASN A 51 -12.13 4.55 8.29
N ILE A 52 -12.42 3.85 7.19
CA ILE A 52 -12.53 4.43 5.85
C ILE A 52 -13.94 4.14 5.35
N GLU A 53 -14.71 5.19 5.03
CA GLU A 53 -16.08 5.06 4.48
C GLU A 53 -16.95 4.04 5.25
N SER A 54 -16.93 4.13 6.58
CA SER A 54 -17.69 3.24 7.49
C SER A 54 -17.19 1.79 7.57
N VAL A 55 -16.06 1.46 6.93
CA VAL A 55 -15.39 0.16 7.10
C VAL A 55 -14.27 0.29 8.15
N PRO A 56 -14.37 -0.44 9.28
CA PRO A 56 -13.31 -0.45 10.27
C PRO A 56 -12.09 -1.18 9.71
N LEU A 57 -10.92 -0.55 9.79
CA LEU A 57 -9.67 -1.13 9.34
C LEU A 57 -8.49 -0.63 10.16
N ILE A 58 -7.40 -1.40 10.11
CA ILE A 58 -6.13 -1.01 10.71
C ILE A 58 -5.11 -0.95 9.59
N VAL A 59 -4.62 0.24 9.29
CA VAL A 59 -3.54 0.40 8.32
C VAL A 59 -2.21 0.09 8.99
N LYS A 60 -1.47 -0.88 8.44
CA LYS A 60 -0.14 -1.25 8.92
C LYS A 60 0.91 -0.97 7.85
N THR A 61 2.00 -0.34 8.28
CA THR A 61 3.16 -0.10 7.41
C THR A 61 3.95 -1.40 7.29
N VAL A 62 3.99 -1.97 6.07
CA VAL A 62 4.76 -3.20 5.79
C VAL A 62 6.25 -2.89 5.65
N HIS A 63 6.57 -1.86 4.88
CA HIS A 63 7.95 -1.48 4.60
C HIS A 63 8.04 0.00 4.24
N VAL A 64 9.16 0.63 4.61
CA VAL A 64 9.50 2.00 4.21
C VAL A 64 10.88 1.98 3.58
N SER A 65 11.02 2.64 2.43
CA SER A 65 12.25 2.67 1.64
C SER A 65 12.53 4.05 1.09
N GLY A 66 13.80 4.45 1.02
CA GLY A 66 14.22 5.74 0.48
C GLY A 66 14.21 5.84 -1.06
N SER A 67 14.05 4.72 -1.77
CA SER A 67 14.00 4.68 -3.23
C SER A 67 12.87 3.80 -3.75
N ILE A 68 12.24 4.24 -4.84
CA ILE A 68 11.17 3.50 -5.51
C ILE A 68 11.65 2.11 -5.99
N ARG A 69 12.91 2.01 -6.44
CA ARG A 69 13.50 0.75 -6.90
C ARG A 69 13.58 -0.30 -5.80
N GLN A 70 14.00 0.10 -4.59
CA GLN A 70 14.03 -0.79 -3.42
C GLN A 70 12.62 -1.15 -2.97
N CYS A 71 11.71 -0.17 -2.94
CA CYS A 71 10.30 -0.37 -2.61
C CYS A 71 9.70 -1.47 -3.49
N ARG A 72 9.91 -1.36 -4.81
CA ARG A 72 9.42 -2.30 -5.81
C ARG A 72 9.97 -3.71 -5.57
N ARG A 73 11.28 -3.85 -5.35
CA ARG A 73 11.89 -5.17 -5.09
C ARG A 73 11.27 -5.82 -3.86
N HIS A 74 11.12 -5.06 -2.77
CA HIS A 74 10.48 -5.57 -1.56
C HIS A 74 9.01 -5.93 -1.78
N PHE A 75 8.28 -5.06 -2.50
CA PHE A 75 6.89 -5.30 -2.86
C PHE A 75 6.74 -6.61 -3.64
N THR A 76 7.54 -6.86 -4.68
CA THR A 76 7.48 -8.11 -5.46
C THR A 76 7.71 -9.33 -4.58
N ILE A 77 8.68 -9.28 -3.66
CA ILE A 77 8.95 -10.39 -2.72
C ILE A 77 7.75 -10.62 -1.81
N TYR A 78 7.22 -9.56 -1.21
CA TYR A 78 6.08 -9.63 -0.30
C TYR A 78 4.82 -10.13 -1.01
N HIS A 79 4.52 -9.56 -2.17
CA HIS A 79 3.37 -9.88 -3.01
C HIS A 79 3.42 -11.35 -3.47
N ASN A 80 4.60 -11.85 -3.87
CA ASN A 80 4.81 -13.26 -4.18
C ASN A 80 4.56 -14.16 -2.96
N ALA A 81 5.07 -13.78 -1.79
CA ALA A 81 4.87 -14.55 -0.57
C ALA A 81 3.38 -14.64 -0.18
N GLN A 82 2.63 -13.55 -0.31
CA GLN A 82 1.18 -13.53 -0.06
C GLN A 82 0.42 -14.37 -1.09
N THR A 83 0.72 -14.19 -2.37
CA THR A 83 0.07 -14.92 -3.46
C THR A 83 0.28 -16.43 -3.30
N ARG A 84 1.49 -16.87 -2.92
CA ARG A 84 1.77 -18.28 -2.63
C ARG A 84 0.90 -18.82 -1.48
N LYS A 85 0.72 -18.05 -0.40
CA LYS A 85 -0.17 -18.45 0.71
C LYS A 85 -1.61 -18.61 0.23
N MET A 86 -2.12 -17.67 -0.55
CA MET A 86 -3.48 -17.74 -1.11
C MET A 86 -3.66 -18.94 -2.03
N LEU A 87 -2.67 -19.25 -2.88
CA LEU A 87 -2.70 -20.41 -3.77
C LEU A 87 -2.68 -21.74 -3.02
N CYS A 88 -1.99 -21.81 -1.87
CA CYS A 88 -1.99 -23.00 -1.02
C CYS A 88 -3.34 -23.26 -0.35
N THR A 89 -4.11 -22.21 -0.03
CA THR A 89 -5.44 -22.33 0.59
C THR A 89 -6.55 -22.52 -0.44
N ALA A 90 -6.34 -22.11 -1.69
CA ALA A 90 -7.32 -22.26 -2.76
C ALA A 90 -7.57 -23.74 -3.09
N THR A 91 -8.84 -24.15 -3.03
CA THR A 91 -9.25 -25.54 -3.31
C THR A 91 -9.71 -25.69 -4.76
N SER A 92 -10.29 -24.64 -5.35
CA SER A 92 -10.82 -24.65 -6.72
C SER A 92 -9.77 -24.24 -7.77
N VAL A 93 -9.88 -24.83 -8.96
CA VAL A 93 -9.04 -24.50 -10.13
C VAL A 93 -9.32 -23.08 -10.62
N GLU A 94 -10.59 -22.64 -10.58
CA GLU A 94 -10.99 -21.31 -11.04
C GLU A 94 -10.43 -20.19 -10.16
N GLU A 95 -10.44 -20.40 -8.83
CA GLU A 95 -9.85 -19.45 -7.87
C GLU A 95 -8.36 -19.25 -8.12
N ARG A 96 -7.63 -20.33 -8.43
CA ARG A 96 -6.20 -20.25 -8.76
C ARG A 96 -5.98 -19.43 -10.03
N GLN A 97 -6.80 -19.63 -11.06
CA GLN A 97 -6.71 -18.86 -12.31
C GLN A 97 -6.92 -17.36 -12.05
N ASN A 98 -7.93 -17.01 -11.25
CA ASN A 98 -8.24 -15.62 -10.90
C ASN A 98 -7.11 -14.96 -10.10
N ILE A 99 -6.52 -15.69 -9.14
CA ILE A 99 -5.37 -15.19 -8.37
C ILE A 99 -4.19 -14.90 -9.31
N VAL A 100 -3.88 -15.80 -10.23
CA VAL A 100 -2.79 -15.61 -11.21
C VAL A 100 -3.06 -14.43 -12.14
N ASN A 101 -4.30 -14.28 -12.62
CA ASN A 101 -4.68 -13.15 -13.48
C ASN A 101 -4.54 -11.81 -12.76
N SER A 102 -5.02 -11.73 -11.51
CA SER A 102 -4.91 -10.53 -10.67
C SER A 102 -3.44 -10.17 -10.38
N PHE A 103 -2.60 -11.18 -10.22
CA PHE A 103 -1.16 -11.01 -10.02
C PHE A 103 -0.52 -10.40 -11.27
N ASN A 104 -0.79 -10.95 -12.46
CA ASN A 104 -0.24 -10.41 -13.70
C ASN A 104 -0.68 -8.95 -13.94
N GLN A 105 -1.94 -8.64 -13.67
CA GLN A 105 -2.47 -7.27 -13.78
C GLN A 105 -1.83 -6.30 -12.78
N SER A 106 -1.52 -6.76 -11.56
CA SER A 106 -0.82 -5.93 -10.58
C SER A 106 0.59 -5.55 -11.05
N LEU A 107 1.29 -6.47 -11.72
CA LEU A 107 2.62 -6.24 -12.25
C LEU A 107 2.61 -5.26 -13.43
N THR A 108 1.62 -5.34 -14.32
CA THR A 108 1.47 -4.39 -15.43
C THR A 108 1.20 -2.98 -14.91
N ASN A 109 0.26 -2.83 -13.99
CA ASN A 109 -0.09 -1.53 -13.41
C ASN A 109 1.12 -0.89 -12.73
N LEU A 110 1.89 -1.67 -11.96
CA LEU A 110 3.10 -1.16 -11.33
C LEU A 110 4.12 -0.65 -12.36
N ASN A 111 4.30 -1.32 -13.49
CA ASN A 111 5.23 -0.86 -14.53
C ASN A 111 4.83 0.51 -15.08
N GLU A 112 3.55 0.75 -15.30
CA GLU A 112 3.02 2.02 -15.83
C GLU A 112 3.22 3.20 -14.88
N PHE A 113 3.15 2.98 -13.55
CA PHE A 113 3.39 4.04 -12.56
C PHE A 113 4.88 4.41 -12.36
N TYR A 114 5.80 3.67 -12.98
CA TYR A 114 7.25 3.87 -12.82
C TYR A 114 7.97 4.36 -14.08
N THR A 115 7.27 4.49 -15.22
CA THR A 115 7.70 5.17 -16.45
C THR A 115 7.26 6.62 -16.46
#